data_AF-A0A535C7G7-F1
#
_entry.id   AF-A0A535C7G7-F1
#
_cell.length_a   1.000
_cell.length_b   1.000
_cell.length_c   1.000
_cell.angle_alpha   90.00
_cell.angle_beta   90.00
_cell.angle_gamma   90.00
#
_symmetry.space_group_name_H-M   'P 1'
#
loop_
_entity.id
_entity.type
_entity.pdbx_description
1 polymer ?
#
loop_
_entity_poly.entity_id
_entity_poly.type
_entity_poly.pdbx_seq_one_letter_code
_entity_poly.pdbx_strand_id
1 'polypeptide(L)' 'MKNPAVFYGAIIVAVISLALGIYYAVPGVYHVATSGAHPAMDPQPTHIVLFVVLAIICVVAALVTRPKSRVR' A
#
# COMPACT_ATOMS: atom_id res chain seq x y z
N MET A 1 -23.35 -2.24 7.07
CA MET A 1 -23.43 -2.82 5.71
C MET A 1 -22.02 -3.20 5.28
N LYS A 2 -21.68 -4.49 5.13
CA LYS A 2 -20.35 -4.88 4.62
C LYS A 2 -20.38 -4.75 3.10
N ASN A 3 -19.96 -3.60 2.58
CA ASN A 3 -19.90 -3.37 1.14
C ASN A 3 -18.76 -4.21 0.54
N PRO A 4 -19.03 -5.20 -0.31
CA PRO A 4 -17.99 -6.04 -0.90
C PRO A 4 -16.98 -5.23 -1.72
N ALA A 5 -17.38 -4.08 -2.28
CA ALA A 5 -16.48 -3.18 -2.99
C ALA A 5 -15.37 -2.65 -2.07
N VAL A 6 -15.65 -2.41 -0.77
CA VAL A 6 -14.64 -1.94 0.18
C VAL A 6 -13.64 -3.06 0.51
N PHE A 7 -14.10 -4.31 0.59
CA PHE A 7 -13.20 -5.46 0.81
C PHE A 7 -12.21 -5.63 -0.35
N TYR A 8 -12.73 -5.73 -1.58
CA TYR A 8 -11.87 -5.91 -2.77
C TYR A 8 -11.02 -4.67 -3.04
N GLY A 9 -11.59 -3.47 -2.88
CA GLY A 9 -10.87 -2.21 -3.00
C GLY A 9 -9.71 -2.11 -2.01
N ALA A 10 -9.93 -2.46 -0.74
CA ALA A 10 -8.88 -2.47 0.28
C ALA A 10 -7.75 -3.44 -0.07
N ILE A 11 -8.06 -4.62 -0.61
CA ILE A 11 -7.02 -5.57 -1.06
C ILE A 11 -6.19 -4.97 -2.21
N ILE A 12 -6.85 -4.41 -3.23
CA ILE A 12 -6.17 -3.82 -4.40
C ILE A 12 -5.24 -2.69 -3.95
N VAL A 13 -5.74 -1.78 -3.10
CA VAL A 13 -4.94 -0.66 -2.59
C VAL A 13 -3.79 -1.14 -1.70
N ALA A 14 -3.99 -2.20 -0.91
CA ALA A 14 -2.91 -2.78 -0.11
C ALA A 14 -1.77 -3.31 -0.99
N VAL A 15 -2.09 -4.04 -2.06
CA VAL A 15 -1.09 -4.59 -2.99
C VAL A 15 -0.34 -3.47 -3.71
N ILE A 16 -1.05 -2.47 -4.23
CA ILE A 16 -0.42 -1.32 -4.91
C ILE A 16 0.48 -0.55 -3.95
N SER A 17 0.02 -0.30 -2.72
CA SER A 17 0.80 0.40 -1.70
C SER A 17 2.06 -0.38 -1.36
N LEU A 18 1.96 -1.70 -1.15
CA LEU A 18 3.14 -2.52 -0.88
C LEU A 18 4.14 -2.49 -2.05
N ALA A 19 3.65 -2.59 -3.29
CA ALA A 19 4.48 -2.51 -4.49
C ALA A 19 5.20 -1.15 -4.59
N LEU A 20 4.51 -0.05 -4.29
CA LEU A 20 5.12 1.28 -4.23
C LEU A 20 6.16 1.39 -3.12
N GLY A 21 5.89 0.85 -1.93
CA GLY A 21 6.86 0.80 -0.83
C GLY A 21 8.14 0.06 -1.23
N ILE A 22 8.02 -1.06 -1.95
CA ILE A 22 9.17 -1.79 -2.51
C ILE A 22 9.88 -0.95 -3.57
N TYR A 23 9.14 -0.37 -4.52
CA TYR A 23 9.70 0.50 -5.56
C TYR A 23 10.57 1.62 -4.97
N TYR A 24 10.09 2.31 -3.94
CA TYR A 24 10.84 3.37 -3.24
C TYR A 24 12.01 2.88 -2.36
N ALA A 25 12.15 1.56 -2.17
CA ALA A 25 13.25 0.95 -1.44
C ALA A 25 14.39 0.48 -2.34
N VAL A 26 14.17 0.36 -3.66
CA VAL A 26 15.17 -0.17 -4.59
C VAL A 26 16.12 0.95 -5.04
N PRO A 27 17.42 0.90 -4.71
CA PRO A 27 18.39 1.87 -5.21
C PRO A 27 18.63 1.68 -6.72
N GLY A 28 19.00 2.77 -7.41
CA GLY A 28 19.34 2.72 -8.83
C GLY A 28 18.13 2.67 -9.78
N VAL A 29 16.92 2.86 -9.26
CA VAL A 29 15.68 3.04 -10.04
C VAL A 29 15.19 4.47 -9.88
N TYR A 30 14.69 5.06 -10.97
CA TYR A 30 14.17 6.43 -10.94
C TYR A 30 12.87 6.49 -10.16
N HIS A 31 12.87 7.22 -9.04
CA HIS A 31 11.74 7.49 -8.18
C HIS A 31 10.95 8.72 -8.66
N VAL A 32 9.70 8.52 -9.09
CA VAL A 32 8.88 9.59 -9.70
C VAL A 32 8.39 10.64 -8.72
N ALA A 33 8.13 10.28 -7.46
CA ALA A 33 7.75 11.22 -6.41
C ALA A 33 8.86 11.29 -5.37
N THR A 34 9.64 12.35 -5.45
CA THR A 34 10.71 12.65 -4.49
C THR A 34 10.40 13.98 -3.83
N SER A 35 10.83 14.14 -2.58
CA SER A 35 10.71 15.41 -1.87
C SER A 35 12.08 16.08 -1.78
N GLY A 36 12.15 17.34 -2.20
CA GLY A 36 13.34 18.18 -2.04
C GLY A 36 14.49 17.85 -3.01
N ALA A 37 15.73 18.02 -2.53
CA ALA A 37 16.97 17.82 -3.30
C ALA A 37 17.53 16.38 -3.23
N HIS A 38 16.74 15.42 -2.74
CA HIS A 38 17.18 14.05 -2.59
C HIS A 38 17.38 13.40 -3.98
N PRO A 39 18.49 12.68 -4.23
CA PRO A 39 18.73 12.06 -5.53
C PRO A 39 17.57 11.14 -5.92
N ALA A 40 17.07 11.29 -7.15
CA ALA A 40 15.91 10.53 -7.62
C ALA A 40 16.15 9.02 -7.70
N MET A 41 17.40 8.57 -7.64
CA MET A 41 17.77 7.15 -7.70
C MET A 41 18.05 6.55 -6.32
N ASP A 42 18.03 7.37 -5.25
CA ASP A 42 18.23 6.91 -3.89
C ASP A 42 16.92 6.43 -3.27
N PRO A 43 16.95 5.41 -2.41
CA PRO A 43 15.79 5.00 -1.63
C PRO A 43 15.16 6.18 -0.89
N GLN A 44 13.84 6.16 -0.75
CA GLN A 44 13.06 7.25 -0.15
C GLN A 44 12.38 6.78 1.16
N PRO A 45 13.08 6.78 2.32
CA PRO A 45 12.57 6.22 3.58
C PRO A 45 11.17 6.69 3.96
N THR A 46 10.88 7.99 3.78
CA THR A 46 9.56 8.55 4.07
C THR A 46 8.45 7.93 3.22
N HIS A 47 8.69 7.73 1.92
CA HIS A 47 7.73 7.09 1.02
C HIS A 47 7.58 5.60 1.32
N ILE A 48 8.70 4.91 1.62
CA ILE A 48 8.67 3.50 2.03
C ILE A 48 7.77 3.34 3.25
N VAL A 49 8.01 4.10 4.31
CA VAL A 49 7.22 4.04 5.55
C VAL A 49 5.75 4.39 5.28
N LEU A 50 5.49 5.45 4.52
CA LEU A 50 4.12 5.88 4.17
C LEU A 50 3.35 4.75 3.49
N PHE A 51 3.91 4.15 2.45
CA PHE A 51 3.25 3.12 1.65
C PHE A 51 3.12 1.79 2.39
N VAL A 52 4.11 1.41 3.22
CA VAL A 52 4.01 0.21 4.07
C VAL A 52 2.91 0.40 5.13
N VAL A 53 2.84 1.55 5.80
CA VAL A 53 1.78 1.85 6.77
C VAL A 53 0.41 1.84 6.10
N LEU A 54 0.29 2.46 4.92
CA LEU A 54 -0.95 2.44 4.14
C LEU A 54 -1.37 1.01 3.77
N ALA A 55 -0.43 0.17 3.34
CA ALA A 55 -0.70 -1.24 3.04
C ALA A 55 -1.25 -1.98 4.27
N ILE A 56 -0.66 -1.77 5.46
CA ILE A 56 -1.13 -2.37 6.72
C ILE A 56 -2.56 -1.91 7.04
N ILE A 57 -2.84 -0.61 6.94
CA ILE A 57 -4.19 -0.06 7.18
C ILE A 57 -5.21 -0.70 6.22
N CYS A 58 -4.87 -0.82 4.94
CA CYS A 58 -5.74 -1.45 3.95
C CYS A 58 -5.96 -2.95 4.23
N VAL A 59 -4.95 -3.69 4.70
CA VAL A 59 -5.12 -5.08 5.15
C VAL A 59 -6.09 -5.13 6.32
N VAL A 60 -5.95 -4.28 7.33
CA VAL A 60 -6.90 -4.20 8.46
C VAL A 60 -8.31 -3.88 7.97
N ALA A 61 -8.46 -2.92 7.07
CA ALA A 61 -9.76 -2.59 6.47
C ALA A 61 -10.38 -3.78 5.73
N ALA A 62 -9.59 -4.54 4.96
CA ALA A 62 -10.03 -5.76 4.30
C ALA A 62 -10.46 -6.82 5.32
N LEU A 63 -9.72 -7.02 6.41
CA LEU A 63 -10.08 -7.99 7.45
C LEU A 63 -11.42 -7.65 8.12
N VAL A 64 -11.68 -6.36 8.42
CA VAL A 64 -12.93 -5.91 9.07
C VAL A 64 -14.12 -5.98 8.10
N THR A 65 -13.90 -5.65 6.82
CA THR A 65 -14.94 -5.64 5.79
C THR A 65 -15.16 -6.99 5.10
N ARG A 66 -14.29 -7.98 5.39
CA ARG A 66 -14.37 -9.35 4.84
C ARG A 66 -15.81 -9.87 4.91
N PRO A 67 -16.40 -10.29 3.77
CA PRO A 67 -17.68 -10.97 3.75
C PRO A 67 -17.61 -12.21 4.65
N LYS A 68 -18.57 -12.37 5.57
CA LYS A 68 -18.68 -13.62 6.31
C LYS A 68 -19.15 -14.69 5.34
N SER A 69 -18.46 -15.83 5.26
CA SER A 69 -19.00 -17.00 4.58
C SER A 69 -20.29 -17.40 5.28
N ARG A 70 -21.41 -17.46 4.56
CA ARG A 70 -22.61 -18.17 5.03
C ARG A 70 -22.28 -19.66 5.03
N VAL A 71 -21.61 -20.14 6.07
CA VAL A 71 -21.58 -21.57 6.37
C VAL A 71 -22.80 -21.82 7.26
N ARG A 72 -23.89 -22.19 6.57
CA ARG A 72 -25.23 -22.61 7.04
C ARG A 72 -25.97 -21.69 7.99
#